data_AF-A0A365T329-F1
#
_entry.id   AF-A0A365T329-F1
#
_cell.length_a   1.000
_cell.length_b   1.000
_cell.length_c   1.000
_cell.angle_alpha   90.00
_cell.angle_beta   90.00
_cell.angle_gamma   90.00
#
_symmetry.space_group_name_H-M   'P 1'
#
loop_
_entity.id
_entity.type
_entity.pdbx_description
1 polymer ?
#
loop_
_entity_poly.entity_id
_entity_poly.type
_entity_poly.pdbx_seq_one_letter_code
_entity_poly.pdbx_strand_id
1 'polypeptide(L)'
;MDDISTQIEAFAETVAETFDHLGAADDAVDAVREQGEAIADEAAALEARVDDVEDEQDEHDMRLNALGAGIESVNDDIATLEDDVADANPGGDGGETPTDDWTPIERLSIMGEDAIEEHVGPSDRRAVEVYTHWHNWATRTPKGLVLKTGKDGLRDLLSTAVDERLSWKLVYRACRRVEALSKGRITFFKNSDGELMLQQHDVFASRQAQASGGSGSLSASSAGT
;
A
#
# COMPACT_ATOMS: atom_id res chain seq x y z
N MET A 1 -20.34 -30.43 -3.29
CA MET A 1 -19.24 -30.53 -2.31
C MET A 1 -19.96 -30.46 -1.00
N ASP A 2 -19.95 -31.53 -0.20
CA ASP A 2 -20.68 -31.54 1.07
C ASP A 2 -20.09 -30.48 2.00
N ASP A 3 -20.96 -29.73 2.67
CA ASP A 3 -20.63 -28.65 3.59
C ASP A 3 -19.79 -29.16 4.77
N ILE A 4 -18.88 -28.35 5.31
CA ILE A 4 -17.91 -28.83 6.33
C ILE A 4 -18.66 -29.25 7.59
N SER A 5 -19.74 -28.56 7.96
CA SER A 5 -20.63 -28.95 9.05
C SER A 5 -21.16 -30.39 8.90
N THR A 6 -21.62 -30.75 7.71
CA THR A 6 -22.17 -32.08 7.39
C THR A 6 -21.09 -33.17 7.47
N GLN A 7 -19.86 -32.85 7.07
CA GLN A 7 -18.74 -33.79 7.18
C GLN A 7 -18.34 -34.05 8.63
N ILE A 8 -18.42 -33.02 9.48
CA ILE A 8 -18.12 -33.11 10.92
C ILE A 8 -19.17 -33.97 11.63
N GLU A 9 -20.46 -33.77 11.34
CA GLU A 9 -21.54 -34.60 11.89
C GLU A 9 -21.37 -36.07 11.51
N ALA A 10 -21.12 -36.35 10.23
CA ALA A 10 -20.91 -37.71 9.75
C ALA A 10 -19.68 -38.38 10.39
N PHE A 11 -18.60 -37.62 10.59
CA PHE A 11 -17.42 -38.10 11.30
C PHE A 11 -17.72 -38.40 12.78
N ALA A 12 -18.38 -37.48 13.47
CA ALA A 12 -18.74 -37.65 14.87
C ALA A 12 -19.64 -38.86 15.10
N GLU A 13 -20.64 -39.08 14.24
CA GLU A 13 -21.50 -40.26 14.32
C GLU A 13 -20.71 -41.55 14.06
N THR A 14 -19.82 -41.56 13.06
CA THR A 14 -18.96 -42.73 12.78
C THR A 14 -18.06 -43.09 13.97
N VAL A 15 -17.51 -42.07 14.65
CA VAL A 15 -16.68 -42.27 15.85
C VAL A 15 -17.54 -42.77 17.02
N ALA A 16 -18.72 -42.20 17.22
CA ALA A 16 -19.66 -42.61 18.27
C ALA A 16 -20.11 -44.07 18.08
N GLU A 17 -20.51 -44.47 16.86
CA GLU A 17 -20.87 -45.86 16.52
C GLU A 17 -19.69 -46.83 16.77
N THR A 18 -18.47 -46.40 16.45
CA THR A 18 -17.27 -47.21 16.69
C THR A 18 -17.02 -47.40 18.18
N PHE A 19 -17.20 -46.34 18.97
CA PHE A 19 -17.01 -46.39 20.43
C PHE A 19 -18.06 -47.28 21.10
N ASP A 20 -19.31 -47.17 20.66
CA ASP A 20 -20.41 -48.04 21.10
C ASP A 20 -20.12 -49.52 20.78
N HIS A 21 -19.67 -49.81 19.55
CA HIS A 21 -19.31 -51.18 19.16
C HIS A 21 -18.15 -51.78 19.97
N LEU A 22 -17.22 -50.93 20.43
CA LEU A 22 -16.09 -51.33 21.27
C LEU A 22 -16.46 -51.47 22.76
N GLY A 23 -17.71 -51.18 23.14
CA GLY A 23 -18.20 -51.25 24.51
C GLY A 23 -17.69 -50.11 25.39
N ALA A 24 -17.50 -48.92 24.81
CA ALA A 24 -17.29 -47.70 25.59
C ALA A 24 -18.50 -47.43 26.50
N ALA A 25 -18.30 -46.63 27.55
CA ALA A 25 -19.41 -46.20 28.39
C ALA A 25 -20.34 -45.26 27.61
N ASP A 26 -21.66 -45.39 27.81
CA ASP A 26 -22.68 -44.56 27.15
C ASP A 26 -22.36 -43.06 27.27
N ASP A 27 -21.96 -42.59 28.46
CA ASP A 27 -21.56 -41.19 28.70
C ASP A 27 -20.43 -40.71 27.77
N ALA A 28 -19.50 -41.60 27.39
CA ALA A 28 -18.40 -41.26 26.50
C ALA A 28 -18.84 -41.21 25.04
N VAL A 29 -19.78 -42.07 24.65
CA VAL A 29 -20.38 -42.06 23.30
C VAL A 29 -21.23 -40.80 23.12
N ASP A 30 -22.04 -40.46 24.12
CA ASP A 30 -22.88 -39.26 24.10
C ASP A 30 -22.04 -37.98 24.07
N ALA A 31 -20.94 -37.94 24.84
CA ALA A 31 -20.01 -36.80 24.81
C ALA A 31 -19.37 -36.58 23.43
N VAL A 32 -19.08 -37.65 22.68
CA VAL A 32 -18.55 -37.54 21.31
C VAL A 32 -19.61 -36.96 20.37
N ARG A 33 -20.87 -37.38 20.48
CA ARG A 33 -21.96 -36.83 19.68
C ARG A 33 -22.20 -35.35 19.99
N GLU A 34 -22.28 -34.99 21.27
CA GLU A 34 -22.48 -33.61 21.71
C GLU A 34 -21.35 -32.70 21.24
N GLN A 35 -20.08 -33.14 21.36
CA GLN A 35 -18.95 -32.38 20.83
C GLN A 35 -18.97 -32.28 19.30
N GLY A 36 -19.37 -33.35 18.62
CA GLY A 36 -19.54 -33.35 17.17
C GLY A 36 -20.55 -32.31 16.69
N GLU A 37 -21.72 -32.30 17.31
CA GLU A 37 -22.80 -31.33 17.04
C GLU A 37 -22.33 -29.89 17.33
N ALA A 38 -21.70 -29.65 18.48
CA ALA A 38 -21.20 -28.32 18.82
C ALA A 38 -20.15 -27.79 17.84
N ILE A 39 -19.26 -28.66 17.34
CA ILE A 39 -18.25 -28.28 16.34
C ILE A 39 -18.90 -28.08 14.97
N ALA A 40 -19.91 -28.88 14.61
CA ALA A 40 -20.65 -28.71 13.37
C ALA A 40 -21.43 -27.38 13.34
N ASP A 41 -22.06 -27.00 14.45
CA ASP A 41 -22.72 -25.70 14.62
C ASP A 41 -21.73 -24.53 14.47
N GLU A 42 -20.54 -24.64 15.08
CA GLU A 42 -19.50 -23.62 14.95
C GLU A 42 -18.97 -23.54 13.51
N ALA A 43 -18.79 -24.68 12.84
CA ALA A 43 -18.38 -24.74 11.44
C ALA A 43 -19.41 -24.06 10.53
N ALA A 44 -20.70 -24.37 10.68
CA ALA A 44 -21.78 -23.74 9.92
C ALA A 44 -21.85 -22.23 10.15
N ALA A 45 -21.68 -21.78 11.41
CA ALA A 45 -21.62 -20.36 11.73
C ALA A 45 -20.39 -19.67 11.12
N LEU A 46 -19.27 -20.37 11.02
CA LEU A 46 -18.06 -19.84 10.40
C LEU A 46 -18.19 -19.78 8.88
N GLU A 47 -18.79 -20.78 8.25
CA GLU A 47 -19.12 -20.80 6.81
C GLU A 47 -20.03 -19.64 6.44
N ALA A 48 -21.12 -19.43 7.19
CA ALA A 48 -21.99 -18.26 6.98
C ALA A 48 -21.25 -16.92 7.10
N ARG A 49 -20.31 -16.81 8.04
CA ARG A 49 -19.47 -15.60 8.19
C ARG A 49 -18.44 -15.44 7.06
N VAL A 50 -17.98 -16.53 6.47
CA VAL A 50 -17.10 -16.47 5.30
C VAL A 50 -17.89 -15.93 4.12
N ASP A 51 -19.08 -16.47 3.86
CA ASP A 51 -19.97 -16.01 2.79
C ASP A 51 -20.30 -14.51 2.95
N ASP A 52 -20.69 -14.06 4.15
CA ASP A 52 -20.95 -12.64 4.44
C ASP A 52 -19.73 -11.75 4.14
N VAL A 53 -18.52 -12.21 4.51
CA VAL A 53 -17.28 -11.46 4.29
C VAL A 53 -16.88 -11.44 2.81
N GLU A 54 -17.17 -12.50 2.06
CA GLU A 54 -16.96 -12.56 0.62
C GLU A 54 -17.91 -11.58 -0.11
N ASP A 55 -19.18 -11.54 0.27
CA ASP A 55 -20.15 -10.56 -0.24
C ASP A 55 -19.72 -9.11 0.05
N GLU A 56 -19.24 -8.82 1.26
CA GLU A 56 -18.69 -7.50 1.62
C GLU A 56 -17.44 -7.14 0.79
N GLN A 57 -16.60 -8.13 0.46
CA GLN A 57 -15.42 -7.92 -0.39
C GLN A 57 -15.82 -7.59 -1.83
N ASP A 58 -16.79 -8.30 -2.38
CA ASP A 58 -17.32 -8.02 -3.71
C ASP A 58 -17.94 -6.62 -3.78
N GLU A 59 -18.69 -6.20 -2.75
CA GLU A 59 -19.23 -4.84 -2.68
C GLU A 59 -18.10 -3.79 -2.62
N HIS A 60 -17.08 -4.02 -1.81
CA HIS A 60 -15.93 -3.11 -1.72
C HIS A 60 -15.17 -3.02 -3.04
N ASP A 61 -14.98 -4.12 -3.76
CA ASP A 61 -14.30 -4.14 -5.05
C ASP A 61 -15.11 -3.40 -6.13
N MET A 62 -16.44 -3.58 -6.14
CA MET A 62 -17.33 -2.78 -6.99
C MET A 62 -17.20 -1.28 -6.68
N ARG A 63 -17.18 -0.91 -5.39
CA ARG A 63 -17.05 0.49 -4.96
C ARG A 63 -15.68 1.07 -5.32
N LEU A 64 -14.60 0.30 -5.18
CA LEU A 64 -13.25 0.72 -5.57
C LEU A 64 -13.14 0.93 -7.08
N ASN A 65 -13.73 0.05 -7.88
CA ASN A 65 -13.77 0.21 -9.34
C ASN A 65 -14.56 1.46 -9.75
N ALA A 66 -15.71 1.71 -9.11
CA ALA A 66 -16.50 2.92 -9.36
C ALA A 66 -15.75 4.20 -8.96
N LEU A 67 -15.06 4.19 -7.81
CA LEU A 67 -14.20 5.30 -7.39
C LEU A 67 -13.02 5.50 -8.35
N GLY A 68 -12.42 4.42 -8.85
CA GLY A 68 -11.35 4.48 -9.85
C GLY A 68 -11.80 5.17 -11.14
N ALA A 69 -12.96 4.79 -11.68
CA ALA A 69 -13.54 5.44 -12.86
C ALA A 69 -13.89 6.92 -12.60
N GLY A 70 -14.37 7.25 -11.40
CA GLY A 70 -14.62 8.63 -11.00
C GLY A 70 -13.34 9.48 -10.94
N ILE A 71 -12.26 8.93 -10.39
CA ILE A 71 -10.94 9.60 -10.35
C ILE A 71 -10.40 9.81 -11.77
N GLU A 72 -10.55 8.83 -12.66
CA GLU A 72 -10.16 8.96 -14.07
C GLU A 72 -10.92 10.09 -14.76
N SER A 73 -12.25 10.13 -14.58
CA SER A 73 -13.08 11.22 -15.10
C SER A 73 -12.67 12.59 -14.56
N VAL A 74 -12.40 12.71 -13.27
CA VAL A 74 -11.97 13.98 -12.66
C VAL A 74 -10.58 14.39 -13.15
N ASN A 75 -9.67 13.45 -13.36
CA ASN A 75 -8.36 13.75 -13.94
C ASN A 75 -8.47 14.25 -15.39
N ASP A 76 -9.36 13.68 -16.20
CA ASP A 76 -9.64 14.17 -17.56
C ASP A 76 -10.24 15.59 -17.54
N ASP A 77 -11.14 15.87 -16.59
CA ASP A 77 -11.70 17.21 -16.39
C ASP A 77 -10.62 18.23 -15.96
N ILE A 78 -9.72 17.83 -15.06
CA ILE A 78 -8.58 18.66 -14.63
C ILE A 78 -7.66 18.94 -15.81
N ALA A 79 -7.30 17.93 -16.61
CA ALA A 79 -6.43 18.12 -17.77
C ALA A 79 -7.03 19.09 -18.79
N THR A 80 -8.36 19.02 -18.98
CA THR A 80 -9.09 19.95 -19.86
C THR A 80 -9.06 21.38 -19.29
N LEU A 81 -9.28 21.53 -17.98
CA LEU A 81 -9.24 22.85 -17.32
C LEU A 81 -7.84 23.44 -17.26
N GLU A 82 -6.79 22.63 -17.11
CA GLU A 82 -5.40 23.07 -17.14
C GLU A 82 -5.01 23.62 -18.52
N ASP A 83 -5.48 23.00 -19.60
CA ASP A 83 -5.28 23.50 -20.97
C ASP A 83 -5.97 24.86 -21.17
N ASP A 84 -7.20 25.01 -20.66
CA ASP A 84 -7.94 26.28 -20.67
C ASP A 84 -7.28 27.39 -19.83
N VAL A 85 -6.61 27.05 -18.72
CA VAL A 85 -5.90 28.00 -17.84
C VAL A 85 -4.51 28.36 -18.39
N ALA A 86 -3.82 27.42 -19.03
CA ALA A 86 -2.51 27.66 -19.66
C ALA A 86 -2.60 28.69 -20.81
N ASP A 87 -3.74 28.78 -21.48
CA ASP A 87 -3.99 29.80 -22.52
C ASP A 87 -4.38 31.18 -21.94
N ALA A 88 -4.63 31.28 -20.62
CA ALA A 88 -5.22 32.45 -19.98
C ALA A 88 -4.29 33.35 -19.16
N ASN A 89 -3.03 32.99 -18.85
CA ASN A 89 -2.17 33.89 -18.05
C ASN A 89 -0.63 33.72 -18.25
N PRO A 90 0.11 34.76 -18.69
CA PRO A 90 1.57 34.77 -18.67
C PRO A 90 2.12 35.47 -17.40
N GLY A 91 2.84 34.70 -16.56
CA GLY A 91 3.71 35.18 -15.47
C GLY A 91 3.20 34.85 -14.05
N GLY A 92 3.98 34.41 -13.06
CA GLY A 92 5.40 34.13 -12.87
C GLY A 92 5.71 34.23 -11.37
N ASP A 93 6.41 33.26 -10.75
CA ASP A 93 7.40 33.47 -9.66
C ASP A 93 8.06 32.13 -9.23
N GLY A 94 9.39 32.07 -9.31
CA GLY A 94 10.34 31.35 -8.43
C GLY A 94 10.27 29.85 -8.08
N GLY A 95 9.23 29.07 -8.38
CA GLY A 95 9.16 27.62 -8.04
C GLY A 95 9.62 26.71 -9.17
N GLU A 96 10.31 25.60 -8.85
CA GLU A 96 10.66 24.53 -9.82
C GLU A 96 9.39 24.15 -10.60
N THR A 97 9.35 24.55 -11.87
CA THR A 97 8.17 24.32 -12.71
C THR A 97 8.14 22.84 -13.07
N PRO A 98 7.07 22.09 -12.72
CA PRO A 98 6.94 20.70 -13.10
C PRO A 98 7.15 20.56 -14.62
N THR A 99 7.98 19.62 -15.05
CA THR A 99 8.14 19.30 -16.47
C THR A 99 7.39 18.02 -16.82
N ASP A 100 7.09 17.81 -18.10
CA ASP A 100 6.37 16.61 -18.59
C ASP A 100 7.06 15.29 -18.20
N ASP A 101 8.38 15.32 -17.98
CA ASP A 101 9.17 14.14 -17.60
C ASP A 101 9.06 13.75 -16.12
N TRP A 102 8.39 14.57 -15.29
CA TRP A 102 8.18 14.29 -13.87
C TRP A 102 7.10 13.25 -13.66
N THR A 103 7.42 12.25 -12.86
CA THR A 103 6.47 11.26 -12.36
C THR A 103 5.46 11.90 -11.40
N PRO A 104 4.25 11.33 -11.25
CA PRO A 104 3.26 11.81 -10.29
C PRO A 104 3.82 12.01 -8.88
N ILE A 105 4.68 11.10 -8.40
CA ILE A 105 5.27 11.23 -7.05
C ILE A 105 6.22 12.43 -6.92
N GLU A 106 6.92 12.81 -8.00
CA GLU A 106 7.79 14.00 -8.01
C GLU A 106 6.95 15.28 -7.93
N ARG A 107 5.85 15.33 -8.70
CA ARG A 107 4.91 16.46 -8.68
C ARG A 107 4.27 16.63 -7.32
N LEU A 108 3.81 15.54 -6.71
CA LEU A 108 3.23 15.56 -5.36
C LEU A 108 4.25 15.98 -4.29
N SER A 109 5.52 15.61 -4.43
CA SER A 109 6.54 15.91 -3.41
C SER A 109 6.92 17.38 -3.26
N ILE A 110 6.60 18.20 -4.28
CA ILE A 110 6.84 19.65 -4.25
C ILE A 110 5.57 20.44 -3.93
N MET A 111 4.42 19.78 -3.87
CA MET A 111 3.20 20.42 -3.37
C MET A 111 3.38 20.69 -1.87
N GLY A 112 2.94 21.85 -1.41
CA GLY A 112 2.97 22.18 0.01
C GLY A 112 2.15 21.17 0.83
N GLU A 113 2.53 20.97 2.08
CA GLU A 113 1.87 20.02 3.00
C GLU A 113 0.34 20.22 3.05
N ASP A 114 -0.10 21.50 3.06
CA ASP A 114 -1.51 21.88 3.03
C ASP A 114 -2.24 21.40 1.75
N ALA A 115 -1.58 21.48 0.59
CA ALA A 115 -2.14 21.05 -0.70
C ALA A 115 -2.18 19.52 -0.81
N ILE A 116 -1.21 18.82 -0.22
CA ILE A 116 -1.21 17.35 -0.14
C ILE A 116 -2.34 16.88 0.80
N GLU A 117 -2.57 17.60 1.89
CA GLU A 117 -3.61 17.27 2.86
C GLU A 117 -5.02 17.40 2.28
N GLU A 118 -5.26 18.44 1.48
CA GLU A 118 -6.57 18.73 0.88
C GLU A 118 -6.92 17.83 -0.32
N HIS A 119 -5.93 17.44 -1.13
CA HIS A 119 -6.18 16.81 -2.43
C HIS A 119 -5.75 15.35 -2.56
N VAL A 120 -5.07 14.78 -1.56
CA VAL A 120 -4.39 13.49 -1.70
C VAL A 120 -4.75 12.52 -0.57
N GLY A 121 -5.10 11.29 -0.93
CA GLY A 121 -5.53 10.28 0.04
C GLY A 121 -4.42 9.82 1.00
N PRO A 122 -4.75 9.23 2.17
CA PRO A 122 -3.76 8.86 3.19
C PRO A 122 -2.68 7.87 2.71
N SER A 123 -2.96 7.03 1.71
CA SER A 123 -1.95 6.10 1.16
C SER A 123 -0.95 6.82 0.25
N ASP A 124 -1.40 7.83 -0.49
CA ASP A 124 -0.56 8.63 -1.37
C ASP A 124 0.30 9.59 -0.54
N ARG A 125 -0.26 10.22 0.51
CA ARG A 125 0.51 11.03 1.48
C ARG A 125 1.68 10.24 2.07
N ARG A 126 1.41 9.03 2.54
CA ARG A 126 2.45 8.11 3.06
C ARG A 126 3.47 7.73 1.97
N ALA A 127 3.05 7.58 0.71
CA ALA A 127 3.97 7.31 -0.40
C ALA A 127 4.87 8.51 -0.71
N VAL A 128 4.33 9.72 -0.67
CA VAL A 128 5.10 10.97 -0.80
C VAL A 128 6.14 11.05 0.30
N GLU A 129 5.81 10.76 1.56
CA GLU A 129 6.78 10.74 2.65
C GLU A 129 7.93 9.75 2.41
N VAL A 130 7.61 8.53 1.94
CA VAL A 130 8.64 7.55 1.56
C VAL A 130 9.55 8.10 0.46
N TYR A 131 9.01 8.83 -0.51
CA TYR A 131 9.76 9.43 -1.60
C TYR A 131 10.62 10.62 -1.16
N THR A 132 10.05 11.54 -0.38
CA THR A 132 10.72 12.73 0.16
C THR A 132 11.95 12.33 0.96
N HIS A 133 11.80 11.33 1.84
CA HIS A 133 12.89 10.81 2.66
C HIS A 133 13.73 9.71 2.00
N TRP A 134 13.42 9.32 0.76
CA TRP A 134 14.01 8.17 0.08
C TRP A 134 15.53 8.14 0.17
N HIS A 135 16.20 9.24 -0.18
CA HIS A 135 17.66 9.27 -0.20
C HIS A 135 18.27 9.11 1.19
N ASN A 136 17.65 9.69 2.23
CA ASN A 136 18.12 9.53 3.60
C ASN A 136 17.95 8.08 4.07
N TRP A 137 16.80 7.47 3.79
CA TRP A 137 16.50 6.13 4.28
C TRP A 137 17.26 5.06 3.46
N ALA A 138 17.31 5.19 2.14
CA ALA A 138 17.90 4.19 1.24
C ALA A 138 19.44 4.17 1.30
N THR A 139 20.09 5.30 1.57
CA THR A 139 21.57 5.36 1.71
C THR A 139 22.08 4.64 2.95
N ARG A 140 21.23 4.43 3.96
CA ARG A 140 21.56 3.67 5.17
C ARG A 140 21.56 2.16 4.94
N THR A 141 21.16 1.70 3.74
CA THR A 141 21.24 0.29 3.38
C THR A 141 22.51 -0.01 2.57
N PRO A 142 23.07 -1.23 2.66
CA PRO A 142 24.37 -1.56 2.06
C PRO A 142 24.48 -1.39 0.54
N LYS A 143 23.35 -1.21 -0.18
CA LYS A 143 23.31 -1.02 -1.64
C LYS A 143 22.82 0.37 -2.07
N GLY A 144 22.51 1.27 -1.13
CA GLY A 144 22.28 2.70 -1.38
C GLY A 144 21.03 3.10 -2.17
N LEU A 145 20.27 2.14 -2.69
CA LEU A 145 19.10 2.35 -3.56
C LEU A 145 17.96 1.37 -3.24
N VAL A 146 18.02 0.75 -2.07
CA VAL A 146 17.07 -0.30 -1.67
C VAL A 146 16.60 -0.05 -0.25
N LEU A 147 15.30 -0.11 -0.02
CA LEU A 147 14.69 -0.10 1.31
C LEU A 147 14.10 -1.48 1.61
N LYS A 148 14.59 -2.10 2.68
CA LYS A 148 13.95 -3.29 3.25
C LYS A 148 12.69 -2.85 3.97
N THR A 149 11.56 -3.50 3.70
CA THR A 149 10.34 -3.20 4.44
C THR A 149 10.32 -3.91 5.79
N GLY A 150 11.03 -5.03 5.96
CA GLY A 150 11.03 -5.85 7.16
C GLY A 150 11.81 -5.30 8.36
N LYS A 151 12.68 -6.13 8.96
CA LYS A 151 13.34 -5.94 10.28
C LYS A 151 14.12 -4.62 10.45
N ASP A 152 14.39 -3.91 9.35
CA ASP A 152 15.13 -2.66 9.27
C ASP A 152 14.22 -1.41 9.12
N GLY A 153 13.12 -1.36 9.88
CA GLY A 153 12.59 -0.09 10.38
C GLY A 153 11.77 0.80 9.42
N LEU A 154 11.43 0.38 8.19
CA LEU A 154 10.61 1.25 7.31
C LEU A 154 9.27 1.63 7.94
N ARG A 155 8.60 0.69 8.63
CA ARG A 155 7.36 1.00 9.37
C ARG A 155 7.58 2.09 10.40
N ASP A 156 8.67 2.00 11.17
CA ASP A 156 8.93 2.92 12.28
C ASP A 156 9.41 4.29 11.76
N LEU A 157 10.20 4.31 10.68
CA LEU A 157 10.60 5.51 9.95
C LEU A 157 9.38 6.24 9.39
N LEU A 158 8.51 5.51 8.70
CA LEU A 158 7.31 6.08 8.11
C LEU A 158 6.35 6.55 9.19
N SER A 159 6.14 5.75 10.24
CA SER A 159 5.30 6.13 11.40
C SER A 159 5.78 7.42 12.06
N THR A 160 7.10 7.62 12.12
CA THR A 160 7.69 8.86 12.67
C THR A 160 7.50 10.04 11.72
N ALA A 161 7.65 9.83 10.41
CA ALA A 161 7.50 10.90 9.42
C ALA A 161 6.06 11.41 9.32
N VAL A 162 5.07 10.51 9.45
CA VAL A 162 3.64 10.86 9.33
C VAL A 162 2.95 11.11 10.68
N ASP A 163 3.70 11.05 11.78
CA ASP A 163 3.20 11.10 13.16
C ASP A 163 1.99 10.16 13.43
N GLU A 164 2.02 8.93 12.89
CA GLU A 164 0.95 7.94 12.98
C GLU A 164 1.49 6.57 13.39
N ARG A 165 0.74 5.78 14.15
CA ARG A 165 1.05 4.36 14.37
C ARG A 165 0.58 3.51 13.18
N LEU A 166 1.51 3.06 12.35
CA LEU A 166 1.18 2.28 11.16
C LEU A 166 1.20 0.77 11.37
N SER A 167 0.20 0.08 10.81
CA SER A 167 0.23 -1.37 10.64
C SER A 167 1.02 -1.76 9.39
N TRP A 168 1.53 -3.00 9.33
CA TRP A 168 2.25 -3.51 8.15
C TRP A 168 1.44 -3.44 6.86
N LYS A 169 0.11 -3.63 6.93
CA LYS A 169 -0.78 -3.51 5.77
C LYS A 169 -0.76 -2.10 5.18
N LEU A 170 -0.72 -1.07 6.02
CA LEU A 170 -0.64 0.33 5.58
C LEU A 170 0.73 0.65 4.97
N VAL A 171 1.81 0.13 5.56
CA VAL A 171 3.16 0.28 5.00
C VAL A 171 3.25 -0.35 3.60
N TYR A 172 2.72 -1.57 3.42
CA TYR A 172 2.73 -2.22 2.11
C TYR A 172 1.86 -1.49 1.08
N ARG A 173 0.72 -0.93 1.50
CA ARG A 173 -0.10 -0.05 0.65
C ARG A 173 0.70 1.18 0.21
N ALA A 174 1.41 1.83 1.12
CA ALA A 174 2.28 2.95 0.78
C ALA A 174 3.40 2.53 -0.20
N CYS A 175 4.05 1.38 0.01
CA CYS A 175 5.08 0.87 -0.92
C CYS A 175 4.53 0.59 -2.32
N ARG A 176 3.36 -0.05 -2.42
CA ARG A 176 2.66 -0.25 -3.70
C ARG A 176 2.33 1.06 -4.39
N ARG A 177 2.05 2.08 -3.59
CA ARG A 177 1.67 3.38 -4.11
C ARG A 177 2.87 4.22 -4.56
N VAL A 178 4.01 4.09 -3.89
CA VAL A 178 5.31 4.56 -4.39
C VAL A 178 5.63 3.94 -5.76
N GLU A 179 5.45 2.64 -5.91
CA GLU A 179 5.66 1.94 -7.19
C GLU A 179 4.76 2.49 -8.31
N ALA A 180 3.47 2.63 -8.04
CA ALA A 180 2.51 3.17 -9.01
C ALA A 180 2.80 4.63 -9.40
N LEU A 181 3.03 5.51 -8.41
CA LEU A 181 3.24 6.94 -8.63
C LEU A 181 4.63 7.28 -9.19
N SER A 182 5.62 6.40 -9.01
CA SER A 182 6.94 6.55 -9.61
C SER A 182 7.03 6.02 -11.04
N LYS A 183 5.93 5.50 -11.61
CA LYS A 183 5.88 4.90 -12.96
C LYS A 183 6.99 3.85 -13.18
N GLY A 184 7.28 3.05 -12.16
CA GLY A 184 8.29 1.98 -12.20
C GLY A 184 9.75 2.40 -11.95
N ARG A 185 10.02 3.68 -11.68
CA ARG A 185 11.38 4.13 -11.27
C ARG A 185 11.77 3.58 -9.90
N ILE A 186 10.79 3.33 -9.04
CA ILE A 186 10.92 2.51 -7.83
C ILE A 186 9.98 1.32 -7.96
N THR A 187 10.46 0.10 -7.69
CA THR A 187 9.61 -1.11 -7.72
C THR A 187 9.49 -1.75 -6.35
N PHE A 188 8.33 -2.32 -6.06
CA PHE A 188 8.07 -3.07 -4.83
C PHE A 188 8.01 -4.56 -5.11
N PHE A 189 9.01 -5.31 -4.65
CA PHE A 189 9.17 -6.73 -4.99
C PHE A 189 9.62 -7.56 -3.79
N LYS A 190 9.53 -8.88 -3.96
CA LYS A 190 10.02 -9.87 -3.01
C LYS A 190 11.36 -10.40 -3.51
N ASN A 191 12.40 -10.36 -2.68
CA ASN A 191 13.72 -10.89 -3.03
C ASN A 191 13.75 -12.44 -2.97
N SER A 192 14.89 -13.02 -3.32
CA SER A 192 15.10 -14.49 -3.29
C SER A 192 14.92 -15.11 -1.90
N ASP A 193 15.15 -14.33 -0.84
CA ASP A 193 15.03 -14.75 0.56
C ASP A 193 13.60 -14.58 1.10
N GLY A 194 12.70 -14.05 0.27
CA GLY A 194 11.31 -13.82 0.60
C GLY A 194 11.02 -12.51 1.33
N GLU A 195 11.99 -11.61 1.45
CA GLU A 195 11.82 -10.28 2.04
C GLU A 195 11.24 -9.30 1.02
N LEU A 196 10.30 -8.47 1.46
CA LEU A 196 9.74 -7.39 0.64
C LEU A 196 10.66 -6.16 0.67
N MET A 197 10.87 -5.54 -0.49
CA MET A 197 11.81 -4.43 -0.67
C MET A 197 11.30 -3.41 -1.70
N LEU A 198 11.65 -2.15 -1.50
CA LEU A 198 11.59 -1.11 -2.54
C LEU A 198 12.98 -0.94 -3.14
N GLN A 199 13.10 -0.87 -4.46
CA GLN A 199 14.36 -0.60 -5.15
C GLN A 199 14.18 0.48 -6.20
N GLN A 200 15.10 1.45 -6.21
CA GLN A 200 15.20 2.44 -7.27
C GLN A 200 16.05 1.89 -8.43
N HIS A 201 15.53 1.99 -9.65
CA HIS A 201 16.20 1.56 -10.88
C HIS A 201 16.65 2.72 -11.76
N ASP A 202 15.99 3.87 -11.63
CA ASP A 202 16.28 5.05 -12.45
C ASP A 202 16.31 6.32 -11.59
N VAL A 203 17.03 7.33 -12.07
CA VAL A 203 17.15 8.63 -11.41
C VAL A 203 15.86 9.43 -11.67
N PHE A 204 15.43 10.19 -10.66
CA PHE A 204 14.28 11.08 -10.77
C PHE A 204 14.66 12.34 -11.57
N ALA A 205 13.79 12.76 -12.48
CA ALA A 205 14.03 13.90 -13.38
C ALA A 205 14.17 15.21 -12.58
N SER A 206 13.35 15.37 -11.54
CA SER A 206 13.44 16.43 -10.52
C SER A 206 14.84 16.53 -9.92
N ARG A 207 15.43 15.40 -9.53
CA ARG A 207 16.77 15.35 -8.92
C ARG A 207 17.89 15.57 -9.93
N GLN A 208 17.69 15.16 -11.18
CA GLN A 208 18.64 15.42 -12.25
C GLN A 208 18.69 16.91 -12.62
N ALA A 209 17.54 17.59 -12.61
CA ALA A 209 17.45 19.04 -12.80
C ALA A 209 18.20 19.81 -11.69
N GLN A 210 18.05 19.40 -10.42
CA GLN A 210 18.76 20.01 -9.28
C GLN A 210 20.29 19.84 -9.36
N ALA A 211 20.78 18.68 -9.80
CA ALA A 211 22.22 18.46 -10.01
C ALA A 211 22.78 19.29 -11.17
N SER A 212 21.96 19.61 -12.17
CA SER A 212 22.32 20.39 -13.36
C SER A 212 22.28 21.90 -13.11
N GLY A 213 21.39 22.37 -12.22
CA GLY A 213 21.23 23.78 -11.85
C GLY A 213 22.27 24.31 -10.86
N GLY A 214 23.05 23.45 -10.20
CA GLY A 214 24.03 23.82 -9.17
C GLY A 214 25.38 24.36 -9.68
N SER A 215 25.59 24.49 -10.99
CA SER A 215 26.91 24.81 -11.58
C SER A 215 27.09 26.27 -12.04
N GLY A 216 26.32 27.22 -11.48
CA GLY A 216 26.34 28.61 -11.96
C GLY A 216 26.25 29.67 -10.85
N SER A 217 27.34 29.92 -10.11
CA SER A 217 27.76 31.26 -9.66
C SER A 217 28.97 31.15 -8.72
N LEU A 218 30.16 31.02 -9.28
CA LEU A 218 31.38 31.50 -8.62
C LEU A 218 31.53 32.97 -9.03
N SER A 219 30.89 33.88 -8.29
CA SER A 219 31.15 35.31 -8.40
C SER A 219 32.56 35.62 -7.88
N ALA A 220 33.52 35.68 -8.80
CA ALA A 220 34.84 36.23 -8.55
C ALA A 220 34.71 37.74 -8.31
N SER A 221 34.74 38.13 -7.03
CA SER A 221 34.99 39.53 -6.65
C SER A 221 36.48 39.82 -6.75
N SER A 222 36.94 40.39 -7.87
CA SER A 222 38.25 41.05 -7.94
C SER A 222 38.08 42.52 -7.59
N ALA A 223 38.40 42.87 -6.34
CA ALA A 223 38.58 44.24 -5.89
C ALA A 223 39.83 44.85 -6.54
N GLY A 224 39.68 46.07 -7.06
CA GLY A 224 40.75 46.85 -7.66
C GLY A 224 41.72 47.45 -6.64
N THR A 225 42.89 47.83 -7.15
CA THR A 225 43.80 48.82 -6.58
C THR A 225 44.23 49.75 -7.69
#